data_AF-A0A957KK26-F1
#
_entry.id   AF-A0A957KK26-F1
#
_cell.length_a   1.000
_cell.length_b   1.000
_cell.length_c   1.000
_cell.angle_alpha   90.00
_cell.angle_beta   90.00
_cell.angle_gamma   90.00
#
_symmetry.space_group_name_H-M   'P 1'
#
loop_
_entity.id
_entity.type
_entity.pdbx_description
1 polymer ?
#
loop_
_entity_poly.entity_id
_entity_poly.type
_entity_poly.pdbx_seq_one_letter_code
_entity_poly.pdbx_strand_id
1 'polypeptide(L)'
;MKSQSLDLIRGFLPPLDPLWQLPEPFAAWEEAGNLLSKLVLTPRLRPVVDALPAFPADQLQDDRELERAMTLLSYLANLYLWAPDQPVVNALPRELARGWYDVSQRLDRPPALTYASQSLYNWRRLDPEGPVAVDNIIMKQTFVGSMDEVWFVTLHINIEAAAAPALQLLWPT
;
A
#
# COMPACT_ATOMS: atom_id res chain seq x y z
N MET A 1 16.24 -1.97 -9.67
CA MET A 1 15.58 -1.07 -8.69
C MET A 1 15.31 0.26 -9.36
N LYS A 2 14.09 0.47 -9.89
CA LYS A 2 13.63 1.79 -10.33
C LYS A 2 13.83 2.75 -9.16
N SER A 3 14.66 3.78 -9.38
CA SER A 3 14.79 4.92 -8.47
C SER A 3 13.37 5.42 -8.16
N GLN A 4 13.02 5.60 -6.88
CA GLN A 4 11.81 6.33 -6.53
C GLN A 4 11.90 7.67 -7.26
N SER A 5 10.96 7.90 -8.17
CA SER A 5 10.97 9.08 -9.01
C SER A 5 10.71 10.30 -8.15
N LEU A 6 11.74 11.12 -7.95
CA LEU A 6 11.61 12.45 -7.35
C LEU A 6 10.64 13.27 -8.22
N ASP A 7 9.54 13.71 -7.63
CA ASP A 7 8.67 14.73 -8.19
C ASP A 7 9.16 16.08 -7.67
N LEU A 8 9.48 17.02 -8.57
CA LEU A 8 9.98 18.31 -8.14
C LEU A 8 8.93 19.06 -7.30
N ILE A 9 7.64 18.93 -7.58
CA ILE A 9 6.58 19.63 -6.85
C ILE A 9 6.27 18.94 -5.51
N ARG A 10 6.26 17.61 -5.50
CA ARG A 10 5.78 16.78 -4.38
C ARG A 10 6.89 16.02 -3.64
N GLY A 11 8.15 16.25 -3.97
CA GLY A 11 9.28 15.55 -3.35
C GLY A 11 9.26 14.06 -3.71
N PHE A 12 9.34 13.19 -2.69
CA PHE A 12 9.24 11.75 -2.91
C PHE A 12 7.80 11.21 -2.90
N LEU A 13 6.80 12.07 -2.65
CA LEU A 13 5.41 11.68 -2.82
C LEU A 13 5.10 11.43 -4.31
N PRO A 14 4.15 10.55 -4.61
CA PRO A 14 3.78 10.30 -5.99
C PRO A 14 3.23 11.56 -6.67
N PRO A 15 3.46 11.69 -8.00
CA PRO A 15 3.04 12.85 -8.78
C PRO A 15 1.52 13.04 -8.77
N LEU A 16 0.78 11.95 -8.62
CA LEU A 16 -0.67 11.92 -8.44
C LEU A 16 -1.01 11.22 -7.13
N ASP A 17 -2.17 11.57 -6.57
CA ASP A 17 -2.65 10.89 -5.37
C ASP A 17 -2.79 9.37 -5.63
N PRO A 18 -2.43 8.54 -4.65
CA PRO A 18 -2.52 7.09 -4.79
C PRO A 18 -3.92 6.65 -5.19
N LEU A 19 -4.00 5.60 -6.00
CA LEU A 19 -5.28 5.01 -6.37
C LEU A 19 -5.92 4.41 -5.12
N TRP A 20 -7.14 4.84 -4.80
CA TRP A 20 -7.82 4.39 -3.57
C TRP A 20 -8.29 2.93 -3.63
N GLN A 21 -8.66 2.46 -4.82
CA GLN A 21 -9.23 1.14 -5.02
C GLN A 21 -8.97 0.67 -6.46
N LEU A 22 -8.54 -0.59 -6.60
CA LEU A 22 -8.47 -1.26 -7.89
C LEU A 22 -9.88 -1.50 -8.45
N PRO A 23 -10.11 -1.29 -9.76
CA PRO A 23 -11.38 -1.60 -10.40
C PRO A 23 -11.61 -3.13 -10.49
N GLU A 24 -12.71 -3.55 -11.12
CA GLU A 24 -12.83 -4.96 -11.55
C GLU A 24 -11.64 -5.33 -12.46
N PRO A 25 -11.11 -6.57 -12.36
CA PRO A 25 -11.63 -7.75 -11.65
C PRO A 25 -11.13 -7.94 -10.20
N PHE A 26 -10.60 -6.90 -9.54
CA PHE A 26 -9.88 -7.04 -8.26
C PHE A 26 -10.78 -7.02 -7.02
N ALA A 27 -12.10 -7.08 -7.17
CA ALA A 27 -13.06 -6.86 -6.09
C ALA A 27 -12.84 -7.77 -4.86
N ALA A 28 -12.59 -9.07 -5.05
CA ALA A 28 -12.36 -10.01 -3.95
C ALA A 28 -11.12 -9.65 -3.12
N TRP A 29 -10.06 -9.18 -3.80
CA TRP A 29 -8.81 -8.76 -3.16
C TRP A 29 -9.00 -7.43 -2.40
N GLU A 30 -9.70 -6.47 -3.00
CA GLU A 30 -10.05 -5.20 -2.36
C GLU A 30 -10.95 -5.42 -1.13
N GLU A 31 -11.91 -6.34 -1.20
CA GLU A 31 -12.77 -6.69 -0.06
C GLU A 31 -11.94 -7.27 1.10
N ALA A 32 -11.05 -8.23 0.82
CA ALA A 32 -10.15 -8.78 1.83
C ALA A 32 -9.25 -7.71 2.45
N GLY A 33 -8.72 -6.79 1.63
CA GLY A 33 -7.95 -5.63 2.09
C GLY A 33 -8.76 -4.69 2.99
N ASN A 34 -9.99 -4.36 2.61
CA ASN A 34 -10.87 -3.47 3.38
C ASN A 34 -11.28 -4.07 4.74
N LEU A 35 -11.39 -5.39 4.81
CA LEU A 35 -11.72 -6.12 6.04
C LEU A 35 -10.47 -6.52 6.86
N LEU A 36 -9.27 -6.29 6.34
CA LEU A 36 -8.03 -6.84 6.87
C LEU A 36 -7.81 -6.55 8.37
N SER A 37 -8.01 -5.30 8.79
CA SER A 37 -7.88 -4.87 10.20
C SER A 37 -8.92 -5.47 11.14
N LYS A 38 -10.04 -5.97 10.61
CA LYS A 38 -11.03 -6.72 11.38
C LYS A 38 -10.71 -8.21 11.37
N LEU A 39 -10.26 -8.73 10.22
CA LEU A 39 -9.91 -10.14 10.05
C LEU A 39 -8.74 -10.55 10.93
N VAL A 40 -7.74 -9.68 11.09
CA VAL A 40 -6.55 -9.93 11.92
C VAL A 40 -6.88 -10.23 13.38
N LEU A 41 -8.00 -9.69 13.89
CA LEU A 41 -8.48 -9.89 15.27
C LEU A 41 -9.26 -11.20 15.44
N THR A 42 -9.31 -12.03 14.41
CA THR A 42 -10.13 -13.25 14.35
C THR A 42 -9.32 -14.39 13.75
N PRO A 43 -9.71 -15.66 13.97
CA PRO A 43 -9.11 -16.79 13.27
C PRO A 43 -9.48 -16.86 11.77
N ARG A 44 -10.19 -15.87 11.22
CA ARG A 44 -10.69 -15.86 9.84
C ARG A 44 -9.69 -15.31 8.82
N LEU A 45 -8.64 -14.61 9.26
CA LEU A 45 -7.66 -14.00 8.35
C LEU A 45 -7.12 -14.99 7.31
N ARG A 46 -6.47 -16.08 7.75
CA ARG A 46 -5.87 -17.06 6.84
C ARG A 46 -6.91 -17.75 5.96
N PRO A 47 -8.03 -18.30 6.50
CA PRO A 47 -9.09 -18.87 5.65
C PRO A 47 -9.64 -17.95 4.57
N VAL A 48 -9.77 -16.64 4.85
CA VAL A 48 -10.23 -15.66 3.85
C VAL A 48 -9.18 -15.48 2.77
N VAL A 49 -7.91 -15.31 3.15
CA VAL A 49 -6.80 -15.13 2.19
C VAL A 49 -6.57 -16.40 1.35
N ASP A 50 -6.70 -17.58 1.94
CA ASP A 50 -6.56 -18.88 1.26
C ASP A 50 -7.66 -19.11 0.20
N ALA A 51 -8.84 -18.51 0.41
CA ALA A 51 -9.98 -18.64 -0.49
C ALA A 51 -9.98 -17.62 -1.64
N LEU A 52 -9.01 -16.70 -1.68
CA LEU A 52 -8.92 -15.70 -2.74
C LEU A 52 -8.63 -16.36 -4.10
N PRO A 53 -9.26 -15.89 -5.19
CA PRO A 53 -8.98 -16.37 -6.53
C PRO A 53 -7.56 -15.95 -6.96
N ALA A 54 -7.07 -16.51 -8.06
CA ALA A 54 -5.82 -16.07 -8.68
C ALA A 54 -5.80 -14.55 -8.86
N PHE A 55 -4.70 -13.90 -8.45
CA PHE A 55 -4.55 -12.45 -8.60
C PHE A 55 -4.33 -12.11 -10.08
N PRO A 56 -5.21 -11.32 -10.73
CA PRO A 56 -5.12 -11.03 -12.16
C PRO A 56 -4.09 -9.93 -12.46
N ALA A 57 -2.81 -10.19 -12.16
CA ALA A 57 -1.72 -9.22 -12.28
C ALA A 57 -1.52 -8.68 -13.70
N ASP A 58 -1.91 -9.45 -14.72
CA ASP A 58 -1.85 -9.09 -16.14
C ASP A 58 -2.88 -8.00 -16.52
N GLN A 59 -3.92 -7.82 -15.71
CA GLN A 59 -4.98 -6.83 -15.96
C GLN A 59 -4.70 -5.45 -15.35
N LEU A 60 -3.61 -5.29 -14.58
CA LEU A 60 -3.18 -3.97 -14.11
C LEU A 60 -2.64 -3.14 -15.29
N GLN A 61 -3.21 -1.96 -15.51
CA GLN A 61 -3.00 -1.13 -16.69
C GLN A 61 -1.88 -0.11 -16.52
N ASP A 62 -1.76 0.51 -15.34
CA ASP A 62 -0.84 1.62 -15.11
C ASP A 62 -0.06 1.50 -13.79
N ASP A 63 0.88 2.43 -13.58
CA ASP A 63 1.72 2.46 -12.38
C ASP A 63 0.91 2.72 -11.10
N ARG A 64 -0.23 3.42 -11.17
CA ARG A 64 -1.06 3.70 -9.98
C ARG A 64 -1.80 2.44 -9.54
N GLU A 65 -2.31 1.66 -10.48
CA GLU A 65 -2.87 0.34 -10.23
C GLU A 65 -1.79 -0.62 -9.69
N LEU A 66 -0.58 -0.61 -10.27
CA LEU A 66 0.53 -1.41 -9.76
C LEU A 66 0.91 -1.07 -8.31
N GLU A 67 1.01 0.21 -7.98
CA GLU A 67 1.36 0.64 -6.61
C GLU A 67 0.22 0.34 -5.62
N ARG A 68 -1.05 0.49 -6.02
CA ARG A 68 -2.19 0.08 -5.17
C ARG A 68 -2.19 -1.43 -4.94
N ALA A 69 -1.96 -2.23 -5.98
CA ALA A 69 -1.83 -3.67 -5.88
C ALA A 69 -0.66 -4.07 -4.96
N MET A 70 0.49 -3.40 -5.12
CA MET A 70 1.67 -3.65 -4.28
C MET A 70 1.37 -3.36 -2.80
N THR A 71 0.70 -2.25 -2.49
CA THR A 71 0.24 -1.92 -1.14
C THR A 71 -0.68 -3.00 -0.59
N LEU A 72 -1.74 -3.37 -1.32
CA LEU A 72 -2.73 -4.36 -0.91
C LEU A 72 -2.08 -5.73 -0.61
N LEU A 73 -1.29 -6.25 -1.56
CA LEU A 73 -0.65 -7.56 -1.46
C LEU A 73 0.41 -7.59 -0.35
N SER A 74 1.16 -6.49 -0.16
CA SER A 74 2.17 -6.40 0.91
C SER A 74 1.53 -6.49 2.30
N TYR A 75 0.41 -5.81 2.53
CA TYR A 75 -0.29 -5.88 3.82
C TYR A 75 -0.91 -7.26 4.07
N LEU A 76 -1.56 -7.84 3.05
CA LEU A 76 -2.12 -9.19 3.14
C LEU A 76 -1.03 -10.22 3.45
N ALA A 77 0.10 -10.19 2.73
CA ALA A 77 1.22 -11.10 2.94
C ALA A 77 1.83 -10.96 4.34
N ASN A 78 2.05 -9.72 4.80
CA ASN A 78 2.63 -9.51 6.13
C ASN A 78 1.72 -10.01 7.25
N LEU A 79 0.41 -9.73 7.20
CA LEU A 79 -0.49 -10.26 8.20
C LEU A 79 -0.70 -11.76 8.07
N TYR A 80 -0.67 -12.33 6.88
CA TYR A 80 -0.76 -13.78 6.74
C TYR A 80 0.39 -14.50 7.48
N LEU A 81 1.62 -14.00 7.30
CA LEU A 81 2.83 -14.55 7.92
C LEU A 81 2.88 -14.29 9.44
N TRP A 82 2.56 -13.05 9.84
CA TRP A 82 2.83 -12.50 11.18
C TRP A 82 1.56 -12.14 11.97
N ALA A 83 0.42 -12.76 11.66
CA ALA A 83 -0.83 -12.48 12.35
C ALA A 83 -0.65 -12.53 13.88
N PRO A 84 -1.07 -11.48 14.62
CA PRO A 84 -1.08 -11.51 16.07
C PRO A 84 -1.96 -12.66 16.56
N ASP A 85 -1.59 -13.23 17.70
CA ASP A 85 -2.31 -14.33 18.34
C ASP A 85 -2.47 -15.61 17.50
N GLN A 86 -1.69 -15.73 16.41
CA GLN A 86 -1.58 -16.94 15.60
C GLN A 86 -0.11 -17.36 15.48
N PRO A 87 0.20 -18.66 15.32
CA PRO A 87 1.57 -19.10 15.07
C PRO A 87 2.10 -18.49 13.78
N VAL A 88 3.33 -17.98 13.81
CA VAL A 88 4.05 -17.51 12.61
C VAL A 88 4.14 -18.64 11.60
N VAL A 89 3.89 -18.32 10.33
CA VAL A 89 4.06 -19.24 9.21
C VAL A 89 5.19 -18.76 8.29
N ASN A 90 5.79 -19.68 7.55
CA ASN A 90 6.94 -19.42 6.67
C ASN A 90 6.62 -19.54 5.18
N ALA A 91 5.35 -19.72 4.83
CA ALA A 91 4.89 -19.86 3.45
C ALA A 91 3.60 -19.06 3.25
N LEU A 92 3.50 -18.41 2.09
CA LEU A 92 2.30 -17.72 1.63
C LEU A 92 1.44 -18.66 0.77
N PRO A 93 0.11 -18.44 0.69
CA PRO A 93 -0.73 -19.12 -0.28
C PRO A 93 -0.26 -18.79 -1.69
N ARG A 94 -0.37 -19.77 -2.61
CA ARG A 94 0.14 -19.68 -3.98
C ARG A 94 -0.32 -18.41 -4.69
N GLU A 95 -1.61 -18.10 -4.62
CA GLU A 95 -2.20 -16.98 -5.37
C GLU A 95 -1.70 -15.63 -4.85
N LEU A 96 -1.56 -15.48 -3.53
CA LEU A 96 -0.97 -14.28 -2.92
C LEU A 96 0.51 -14.14 -3.25
N ALA A 97 1.28 -15.23 -3.11
CA ALA A 97 2.72 -15.23 -3.40
C ALA A 97 3.00 -14.87 -4.87
N ARG A 98 2.24 -15.47 -5.80
CA ARG A 98 2.39 -15.24 -7.23
C ARG A 98 1.99 -13.83 -7.62
N GLY A 99 0.82 -13.35 -7.16
CA GLY A 99 0.37 -11.98 -7.43
C GLY A 99 1.37 -10.95 -6.92
N TRP A 100 1.89 -11.13 -5.70
CA TRP A 100 2.86 -10.22 -5.12
C TRP A 100 4.19 -10.22 -5.88
N TYR A 101 4.66 -11.41 -6.28
CA TYR A 101 5.84 -11.54 -7.13
C TYR A 101 5.64 -10.82 -8.48
N ASP A 102 4.56 -11.12 -9.21
CA ASP A 102 4.30 -10.57 -10.54
C ASP A 102 4.20 -9.04 -10.52
N VAL A 103 3.52 -8.46 -9.54
CA VAL A 103 3.45 -7.01 -9.32
C VAL A 103 4.83 -6.43 -8.99
N SER A 104 5.57 -7.09 -8.09
CA SER A 104 6.92 -6.63 -7.68
C SER A 104 7.90 -6.60 -8.85
N GLN A 105 7.83 -7.58 -9.76
CA GLN A 105 8.65 -7.63 -10.98
C GLN A 105 8.33 -6.47 -11.91
N ARG A 106 7.04 -6.15 -12.12
CA ARG A 106 6.61 -5.00 -12.93
C ARG A 106 7.05 -3.66 -12.36
N LEU A 107 7.12 -3.55 -11.03
CA LEU A 107 7.62 -2.37 -10.32
C LEU A 107 9.16 -2.33 -10.19
N ASP A 108 9.86 -3.41 -10.55
CA ASP A 108 11.32 -3.57 -10.34
C ASP A 108 11.72 -3.35 -8.87
N ARG A 109 10.97 -4.00 -7.97
CA ARG A 109 11.13 -3.97 -6.51
C ARG A 109 11.00 -5.39 -5.95
N PRO A 110 11.56 -5.67 -4.76
CA PRO A 110 11.31 -6.96 -4.10
C PRO A 110 9.85 -7.07 -3.64
N PRO A 111 9.27 -8.28 -3.58
CA PRO A 111 7.98 -8.54 -2.93
C PRO A 111 8.14 -8.45 -1.42
N ALA A 112 8.26 -7.20 -0.94
CA ALA A 112 8.42 -6.86 0.46
C ALA A 112 7.58 -5.62 0.76
N LEU A 113 7.11 -5.51 2.01
CA LEU A 113 6.54 -4.27 2.48
C LEU A 113 7.67 -3.26 2.64
N THR A 114 7.58 -2.19 1.87
CA THR A 114 8.55 -1.09 1.86
C THR A 114 7.87 0.21 2.29
N TYR A 115 8.68 1.23 2.56
CA TYR A 115 8.18 2.58 2.83
C TYR A 115 7.28 3.12 1.71
N ALA A 116 7.55 2.75 0.45
CA ALA A 116 6.70 3.12 -0.68
C ALA A 116 5.27 2.58 -0.51
N SER A 117 5.15 1.26 -0.32
CA SER A 117 3.85 0.58 -0.13
C SER A 117 3.17 0.87 1.22
N GLN A 118 3.94 1.15 2.27
CA GLN A 118 3.39 1.42 3.60
C GLN A 118 2.91 2.86 3.74
N SER A 119 3.64 3.81 3.13
CA SER A 119 3.45 5.25 3.33
C SER A 119 3.11 5.96 2.02
N LEU A 120 4.06 6.07 1.08
CA LEU A 120 3.96 6.96 -0.10
C LEU A 120 2.73 6.68 -0.97
N TYR A 121 2.34 5.42 -1.11
CA TYR A 121 1.22 4.96 -1.95
C TYR A 121 0.00 4.47 -1.16
N ASN A 122 -0.10 4.78 0.12
CA ASN A 122 -1.11 4.23 1.02
C ASN A 122 -2.03 5.27 1.68
N TRP A 123 -2.45 6.29 0.94
CA TRP A 123 -3.28 7.37 1.47
C TRP A 123 -4.18 7.99 0.41
N ARG A 124 -5.18 8.76 0.85
CA ARG A 124 -5.88 9.75 0.03
C ARG A 124 -6.13 11.02 0.83
N ARG A 125 -6.46 12.11 0.12
CA ARG A 125 -7.02 13.30 0.75
C ARG A 125 -8.49 13.11 1.10
N LEU A 126 -8.93 13.73 2.19
CA LEU A 126 -10.34 13.85 2.56
C LEU A 126 -11.02 14.92 1.70
N ASP A 127 -10.39 16.09 1.58
CA ASP A 127 -10.68 17.12 0.59
C ASP A 127 -9.64 17.08 -0.54
N PRO A 128 -10.01 16.59 -1.75
CA PRO A 128 -9.11 16.53 -2.91
C PRO A 128 -8.58 17.87 -3.41
N GLU A 129 -9.22 18.98 -3.06
CA GLU A 129 -8.75 20.33 -3.41
C GLU A 129 -7.81 20.91 -2.33
N GLY A 130 -7.80 20.29 -1.15
CA GLY A 130 -6.94 20.67 -0.03
C GLY A 130 -5.49 20.16 -0.15
N PRO A 131 -4.61 20.65 0.74
CA PRO A 131 -3.21 20.24 0.78
C PRO A 131 -3.03 18.80 1.28
N VAL A 132 -1.86 18.21 1.04
CA VAL A 132 -1.43 16.99 1.72
C VAL A 132 -1.00 17.38 3.14
N ALA A 133 -1.92 17.23 4.10
CA ALA A 133 -1.72 17.59 5.50
C ALA A 133 -2.30 16.51 6.41
N VAL A 134 -1.75 16.36 7.62
CA VAL A 134 -2.14 15.28 8.57
C VAL A 134 -3.64 15.24 8.85
N ASP A 135 -4.29 16.40 8.92
CA ASP A 135 -5.73 16.55 9.15
C ASP A 135 -6.58 16.39 7.88
N ASN A 136 -5.96 16.39 6.70
CA ASN A 136 -6.61 16.22 5.41
C ASN A 136 -6.26 14.89 4.71
N ILE A 137 -5.56 13.96 5.36
CA ILE A 137 -5.23 12.65 4.76
C ILE A 137 -5.66 11.48 5.64
N ILE A 138 -5.98 10.36 4.98
CA ILE A 138 -6.31 9.09 5.62
C ILE A 138 -5.62 7.94 4.92
N MET A 139 -5.21 6.93 5.69
CA MET A 139 -4.62 5.71 5.15
C MET A 139 -5.66 4.83 4.45
N LYS A 140 -5.24 4.15 3.38
CA LYS A 140 -6.09 3.15 2.72
C LYS A 140 -6.03 1.80 3.44
N GLN A 141 -4.82 1.28 3.62
CA GLN A 141 -4.55 -0.06 4.11
C GLN A 141 -3.91 0.03 5.49
N THR A 142 -4.53 -0.61 6.48
CA THR A 142 -4.02 -0.68 7.85
C THR A 142 -3.90 -2.14 8.29
N PHE A 143 -3.00 -2.39 9.23
CA PHE A 143 -2.80 -3.68 9.86
C PHE A 143 -3.88 -3.94 10.90
N VAL A 144 -4.00 -3.04 11.87
CA VAL A 144 -4.97 -3.16 12.98
C VAL A 144 -5.91 -1.96 13.02
N GLY A 145 -5.62 -0.89 12.29
CA GLY A 145 -6.48 0.28 12.16
C GLY A 145 -6.54 1.12 13.44
N SER A 146 -5.51 1.03 14.28
CA SER A 146 -5.41 1.87 15.47
C SER A 146 -5.10 3.31 15.08
N MET A 147 -5.48 4.25 15.96
CA MET A 147 -5.16 5.66 15.77
C MET A 147 -3.64 5.85 15.69
N ASP A 148 -2.87 5.17 16.55
CA ASP A 148 -1.41 5.27 16.56
C ASP A 148 -0.77 4.81 15.25
N GLU A 149 -1.29 3.73 14.63
CA GLU A 149 -0.84 3.27 13.31
C GLU A 149 -1.09 4.34 12.24
N VAL A 150 -2.30 4.90 12.23
CA VAL A 150 -2.69 5.91 11.26
C VAL A 150 -1.82 7.15 11.41
N TRP A 151 -1.69 7.68 12.62
CA TRP A 151 -0.87 8.85 12.89
C TRP A 151 0.61 8.62 12.58
N PHE A 152 1.15 7.44 12.88
CA PHE A 152 2.53 7.12 12.54
C PHE A 152 2.79 7.31 11.05
N VAL A 153 1.92 6.79 10.17
CA VAL A 153 2.13 6.89 8.72
C VAL A 153 1.77 8.27 8.16
N THR A 154 0.64 8.87 8.58
CA THR A 154 0.21 10.17 8.04
C THR A 154 1.17 11.30 8.41
N LEU A 155 1.81 11.24 9.59
CA LEU A 155 2.87 12.18 9.96
C LEU A 155 4.08 12.09 9.01
N HIS A 156 4.50 10.88 8.63
CA HIS A 156 5.61 10.72 7.67
C HIS A 156 5.25 11.31 6.31
N ILE A 157 4.04 11.04 5.81
CA ILE A 157 3.56 11.61 4.54
C ILE A 157 3.56 13.14 4.58
N ASN A 158 3.13 13.73 5.69
CA ASN A 158 3.16 15.19 5.86
C ASN A 158 4.59 15.75 5.92
N ILE A 159 5.54 15.04 6.54
CA ILE A 159 6.95 15.43 6.54
C ILE A 159 7.52 15.40 5.11
N GLU A 160 7.22 14.37 4.32
CA GLU A 160 7.64 14.30 2.90
C GLU A 160 7.08 15.48 2.09
N ALA A 161 5.79 15.79 2.27
CA ALA A 161 5.16 16.94 1.62
C ALA A 161 5.84 18.26 2.01
N ALA A 162 6.14 18.45 3.30
CA ALA A 162 6.79 19.65 3.81
C ALA A 162 8.27 19.77 3.36
N ALA A 163 8.93 18.65 3.07
CA ALA A 163 10.31 18.62 2.58
C ALA A 163 10.42 18.92 1.08
N ALA A 164 9.34 18.78 0.30
CA ALA A 164 9.36 18.96 -1.16
C ALA A 164 9.97 20.29 -1.63
N PRO A 165 9.65 21.47 -1.04
CA PRO A 165 10.28 22.73 -1.45
C PRO A 165 11.79 22.77 -1.22
N ALA A 166 12.29 22.09 -0.19
CA ALA A 166 13.73 22.02 0.06
C ALA A 166 14.44 21.12 -0.98
N LEU A 167 13.81 20.01 -1.39
CA LEU A 167 14.34 19.14 -2.43
C LEU A 167 14.46 19.85 -3.79
N GLN A 168 13.50 20.73 -4.13
CA GLN A 168 13.58 21.56 -5.33
C GLN A 168 14.84 22.43 -5.38
N LEU A 169 15.24 22.99 -4.25
CA LEU A 169 16.41 23.87 -4.17
C LEU A 169 17.73 23.08 -4.24
N LEU A 170 17.75 21.85 -3.74
CA LEU A 170 18.94 21.00 -3.72
C LEU A 170 19.20 20.30 -5.05
N TRP A 171 18.17 20.15 -5.89
CA TRP A 171 18.26 19.49 -7.18
C TRP A 171 18.02 20.47 -8.33
N PRO A 172 18.96 21.42 -8.58
CA PRO A 172 18.81 22.40 -9.64
C PRO A 172 18.67 21.69 -11.00
N THR A 173 17.78 22.24 -11.82
CA THR A 173 17.48 21.79 -13.19
C THR A 173 18.60 22.09 -14.17
#